data_AF-A0A7S2CFP0-F1
#
_entry.id   AF-A0A7S2CFP0-F1
#
_cell.length_a   1.000
_cell.length_b   1.000
_cell.length_c   1.000
_cell.angle_alpha   90.00
_cell.angle_beta   90.00
_cell.angle_gamma   90.00
#
_symmetry.space_group_name_H-M   'P 1'
#
loop_
_entity.id
_entity.type
_entity.pdbx_description
1 polymer ?
#
loop_
_entity_poly.entity_id
_entity_poly.type
_entity_poly.pdbx_seq_one_letter_code
_entity_poly.pdbx_strand_id
1 'polypeptide(L)'
;GASPTMTSVVELFPRTRKLSYDLQQQLREVEAKRMAPSDMELGLEELKRQTQTLEMLVEQEVNRKDEWKAKIRDVCMTRDWLDSQLRHWRTQHDRAAVEEAERQELLGRVRSSLPTSVIGAYDEEGRSLSRSNNVVANLLDGAGEAMAELMDQREMLKGTQRKVLDMLTTLGVSKSTIRIIERRNVVDNAIVWGGMGFVTLCLYLLWRWVR
;
A
#
# COMPACT_ATOMS: atom_id res chain seq x y z
N GLY A 1 -37.01 15.39 -0.24
CA GLY A 1 -35.74 15.95 -0.74
C GLY A 1 -34.65 15.54 0.22
N ALA A 2 -33.82 14.57 -0.17
CA ALA A 2 -32.70 14.12 0.65
C ALA A 2 -31.49 15.00 0.33
N SER A 3 -31.07 15.84 1.27
CA SER A 3 -29.81 16.57 1.15
C SER A 3 -28.66 15.56 1.10
N PRO A 4 -27.79 15.59 0.07
CA PRO A 4 -26.64 14.71 0.01
C PRO A 4 -25.75 15.02 1.21
N THR A 5 -25.33 13.98 1.93
CA THR A 5 -24.31 14.08 2.97
C THR A 5 -23.09 14.76 2.36
N MET A 6 -22.90 16.05 2.66
CA MET A 6 -21.74 16.82 2.20
C MET A 6 -20.52 16.30 2.94
N THR A 7 -19.90 15.27 2.36
CA THR A 7 -18.62 14.74 2.80
C THR A 7 -17.60 15.87 2.65
N SER A 8 -17.33 16.59 3.72
CA SER A 8 -16.41 17.73 3.70
C SER A 8 -14.96 17.26 3.65
N VAL A 9 -14.07 18.11 3.15
CA VAL A 9 -12.61 17.87 3.15
C VAL A 9 -12.11 17.48 4.56
N VAL A 10 -12.72 18.07 5.59
CA VAL A 10 -12.38 17.85 7.00
C VAL A 10 -12.70 16.44 7.49
N GLU A 11 -13.74 15.80 6.96
CA GLU A 11 -14.14 14.44 7.35
C GLU A 11 -13.41 13.36 6.56
N LEU A 12 -13.13 13.62 5.29
CA LEU A 12 -12.54 12.64 4.38
C LEU A 12 -11.02 12.57 4.54
N PHE A 13 -10.35 13.71 4.81
CA PHE A 13 -8.89 13.77 4.95
C PHE A 13 -8.32 12.85 6.05
N PRO A 14 -8.86 12.82 7.29
CA PRO A 14 -8.36 11.90 8.32
C PRO A 14 -8.52 10.42 7.95
N ARG A 15 -9.57 10.07 7.21
CA ARG A 15 -9.79 8.69 6.73
C ARG A 15 -8.75 8.29 5.69
N THR A 16 -8.53 9.15 4.70
CA THR A 16 -7.53 8.93 3.65
C THR A 16 -6.12 8.86 4.23
N ARG A 17 -5.82 9.70 5.21
CA ARG A 17 -4.53 9.70 5.90
C ARG A 17 -4.32 8.44 6.74
N LYS A 18 -5.38 7.92 7.38
CA LYS A 18 -5.33 6.62 8.07
C LYS A 18 -5.09 5.48 7.08
N LEU A 19 -5.84 5.44 5.98
CA LEU A 19 -5.70 4.42 4.94
C LEU A 19 -4.27 4.42 4.36
N SER A 20 -3.69 5.60 4.13
CA SER A 20 -2.30 5.72 3.70
C SER A 20 -1.31 5.12 4.71
N TYR A 21 -1.53 5.26 6.01
CA TYR A 21 -0.68 4.67 7.05
C TYR A 21 -0.85 3.15 7.13
N ASP A 22 -2.10 2.68 7.09
CA ASP A 22 -2.39 1.25 7.10
C ASP A 22 -1.73 0.58 5.88
N LEU A 23 -1.78 1.19 4.69
CA LEU A 23 -1.09 0.70 3.48
C LEU A 23 0.44 0.71 3.60
N GLN A 24 1.02 1.69 4.30
CA GLN A 24 2.46 1.68 4.60
C GLN A 24 2.85 0.49 5.50
N GLN A 25 2.00 0.13 6.47
CA GLN A 25 2.22 -1.05 7.29
C GLN A 25 2.04 -2.33 6.47
N GLN A 26 1.02 -2.39 5.63
CA GLN A 26 0.77 -3.52 4.74
C GLN A 26 1.92 -3.77 3.77
N LEU A 27 2.57 -2.73 3.26
CA LEU A 27 3.78 -2.87 2.42
C LEU A 27 4.89 -3.64 3.15
N ARG A 28 5.13 -3.34 4.43
CA ARG A 28 6.15 -4.06 5.23
C ARG A 28 5.79 -5.53 5.43
N GLU A 29 4.50 -5.84 5.50
CA GLU A 29 4.01 -7.22 5.63
C GLU A 29 4.10 -7.98 4.29
N VAL A 30 3.89 -7.30 3.17
CA VAL A 30 4.10 -7.83 1.81
C VAL A 30 5.59 -8.10 1.57
N GLU A 31 6.48 -7.17 1.94
CA GLU A 31 7.93 -7.37 1.90
C GLU A 31 8.37 -8.55 2.78
N ALA A 32 7.73 -8.74 3.93
CA ALA A 32 7.94 -9.90 4.81
C ALA A 32 7.31 -11.20 4.30
N LYS A 33 6.71 -11.21 3.09
CA LYS A 33 5.98 -12.33 2.47
C LYS A 33 4.79 -12.85 3.30
N ARG A 34 4.23 -12.02 4.18
CA ARG A 34 3.11 -12.39 5.06
C ARG A 34 1.74 -12.04 4.49
N MET A 35 1.70 -11.24 3.43
CA MET A 35 0.47 -10.83 2.76
C MET A 35 0.60 -10.90 1.24
N ALA A 36 -0.53 -11.12 0.57
CA ALA A 36 -0.61 -11.10 -0.88
C ALA A 36 -0.55 -9.65 -1.40
N PRO A 37 0.17 -9.39 -2.50
CA PRO A 37 0.27 -8.05 -3.08
C PRO A 37 -1.09 -7.50 -3.55
N SER A 38 -2.02 -8.39 -3.92
CA SER A 38 -3.36 -8.04 -4.41
C SER A 38 -4.23 -7.32 -3.37
N ASP A 39 -4.10 -7.65 -2.08
CA ASP A 39 -4.86 -6.99 -1.02
C ASP A 39 -4.40 -5.53 -0.83
N MET A 40 -3.10 -5.28 -1.05
CA MET A 40 -2.53 -3.93 -1.03
C MET A 40 -2.93 -3.13 -2.27
N GLU A 41 -3.03 -3.76 -3.44
CA GLU A 41 -3.50 -3.11 -4.69
C GLU A 41 -4.92 -2.54 -4.51
N LEU A 42 -5.84 -3.32 -3.93
CA LEU A 42 -7.21 -2.87 -3.66
C LEU A 42 -7.27 -1.67 -2.71
N GLY A 43 -6.43 -1.68 -1.66
CA GLY A 43 -6.35 -0.54 -0.75
C GLY A 43 -5.74 0.69 -1.42
N LEU A 44 -4.77 0.51 -2.32
CA LEU A 44 -4.13 1.60 -3.08
C LEU A 44 -5.10 2.24 -4.08
N GLU A 45 -5.97 1.46 -4.72
CA GLU A 45 -7.07 1.96 -5.56
C GLU A 45 -8.08 2.78 -4.74
N GLU A 46 -8.46 2.32 -3.56
CA GLU A 46 -9.33 3.07 -2.66
C GLU A 46 -8.67 4.38 -2.19
N LEU A 47 -7.37 4.35 -1.88
CA LEU A 47 -6.59 5.56 -1.54
C LEU A 47 -6.56 6.55 -2.70
N LYS A 48 -6.36 6.09 -3.93
CA LYS A 48 -6.39 6.91 -5.15
C LYS A 48 -7.76 7.55 -5.35
N ARG A 49 -8.85 6.78 -5.21
CA ARG A 49 -10.23 7.26 -5.31
C ARG A 49 -10.54 8.34 -4.28
N GLN A 50 -10.15 8.12 -3.03
CA GLN A 50 -10.35 9.09 -1.95
C GLN A 50 -9.55 10.37 -2.17
N THR A 51 -8.30 10.26 -2.65
CA THR A 51 -7.44 11.40 -2.94
C THR A 51 -8.01 12.28 -4.06
N GLN A 52 -8.52 11.66 -5.14
CA GLN A 52 -9.22 12.38 -6.22
C GLN A 52 -10.49 13.09 -5.71
N THR A 53 -11.23 12.45 -4.80
CA THR A 53 -12.41 13.07 -4.18
C THR A 53 -12.01 14.27 -3.32
N LEU A 54 -10.91 14.20 -2.57
CA LEU A 54 -10.37 15.32 -1.81
C LEU A 54 -9.95 16.49 -2.70
N GLU A 55 -9.29 16.21 -3.83
CA GLU A 55 -8.88 17.24 -4.79
C GLU A 55 -10.09 18.00 -5.36
N MET A 56 -11.17 17.28 -5.71
CA MET A 56 -12.42 17.91 -6.16
C MET A 56 -13.07 18.76 -5.07
N LEU A 57 -13.13 18.26 -3.83
CA LEU A 57 -13.75 18.97 -2.71
C LEU A 57 -12.93 20.21 -2.29
N VAL A 58 -11.59 20.16 -2.39
CA VAL A 58 -10.73 21.32 -2.11
C VAL A 58 -10.84 22.40 -3.16
N GLU A 59 -11.20 22.06 -4.39
CA GLU A 59 -11.42 23.07 -5.41
C GLU A 59 -12.68 23.92 -5.11
N GLN A 60 -13.67 23.34 -4.41
CA GLN A 60 -14.87 24.03 -3.91
C GLN A 60 -14.66 24.82 -2.60
N GLU A 61 -13.60 24.53 -1.84
CA GLU A 61 -13.31 25.22 -0.58
C GLU A 61 -12.70 26.61 -0.83
N VAL A 62 -13.33 27.65 -0.27
CA VAL A 62 -12.89 29.05 -0.43
C VAL A 62 -11.89 29.45 0.66
N ASN A 63 -11.93 28.79 1.83
CA ASN A 63 -11.15 29.18 3.00
C ASN A 63 -10.08 28.12 3.33
N ARG A 64 -8.81 28.53 3.51
CA ARG A 64 -7.64 27.64 3.73
C ARG A 64 -7.38 26.62 2.60
N LYS A 65 -7.75 26.95 1.36
CA LYS A 65 -7.53 26.12 0.17
C LYS A 65 -6.07 25.69 0.00
N ASP A 66 -5.13 26.62 0.19
CA ASP A 66 -3.70 26.33 0.02
C ASP A 66 -3.16 25.36 1.08
N GLU A 67 -3.63 25.49 2.33
CA GLU A 67 -3.27 24.55 3.40
C GLU A 67 -3.77 23.13 3.10
N TRP A 68 -5.00 23.01 2.58
CA TRP A 68 -5.56 21.72 2.21
C TRP A 68 -4.91 21.15 0.95
N LYS A 69 -4.59 21.98 -0.05
CA LYS A 69 -3.82 21.55 -1.23
C LYS A 69 -2.44 21.04 -0.84
N ALA A 70 -1.76 21.68 0.10
CA ALA A 70 -0.47 21.21 0.61
C ALA A 70 -0.59 19.85 1.32
N LYS A 71 -1.60 19.69 2.19
CA LYS A 71 -1.86 18.43 2.91
C LYS A 71 -2.27 17.28 1.98
N ILE A 72 -3.10 17.54 0.98
CA ILE A 72 -3.51 16.54 -0.02
C ILE A 72 -2.32 16.14 -0.86
N ARG A 73 -1.50 17.10 -1.31
CA ARG A 73 -0.28 16.83 -2.08
C ARG A 73 0.65 15.87 -1.33
N ASP A 74 0.76 16.01 -0.01
CA ASP A 74 1.54 15.10 0.83
C ASP A 74 1.03 13.65 0.78
N VAL A 75 -0.29 13.48 0.81
CA VAL A 75 -0.94 12.17 0.66
C VAL A 75 -0.79 11.65 -0.76
N CYS A 76 -0.89 12.51 -1.79
CA CYS A 76 -0.66 12.13 -3.19
C CYS A 76 0.76 11.60 -3.39
N MET A 77 1.78 12.28 -2.84
CA MET A 77 3.18 11.85 -2.87
C MET A 77 3.37 10.49 -2.18
N THR A 78 2.74 10.32 -1.02
CA THR A 78 2.81 9.04 -0.29
C THR A 78 2.18 7.90 -1.10
N ARG A 79 1.07 8.17 -1.77
CA ARG A 79 0.38 7.22 -2.66
C ARG A 79 1.20 6.89 -3.90
N ASP A 80 1.84 7.86 -4.55
CA ASP A 80 2.77 7.61 -5.68
C ASP A 80 3.94 6.74 -5.26
N TRP A 81 4.50 7.00 -4.07
CA TRP A 81 5.59 6.19 -3.55
C TRP A 81 5.14 4.76 -3.23
N LEU A 82 4.00 4.55 -2.56
CA LEU A 82 3.46 3.22 -2.27
C LEU A 82 3.26 2.42 -3.58
N ASP A 83 2.75 3.10 -4.60
CA ASP A 83 2.50 2.55 -5.93
C ASP A 83 3.81 2.19 -6.66
N SER A 84 4.83 3.04 -6.54
CA SER A 84 6.18 2.76 -7.06
C SER A 84 6.83 1.58 -6.35
N GLN A 85 6.74 1.51 -5.02
CA GLN A 85 7.31 0.41 -4.23
C GLN A 85 6.66 -0.93 -4.54
N LEU A 86 5.32 -0.95 -4.65
CA LEU A 86 4.59 -2.15 -5.01
C LEU A 86 4.96 -2.64 -6.42
N ARG A 87 5.12 -1.70 -7.38
CA ARG A 87 5.63 -2.01 -8.72
C ARG A 87 7.06 -2.54 -8.71
N HIS A 88 7.96 -1.92 -7.95
CA HIS A 88 9.35 -2.36 -7.85
C HIS A 88 9.41 -3.79 -7.30
N TRP A 89 8.73 -4.05 -6.19
CA TRP A 89 8.64 -5.37 -5.58
C TRP A 89 8.09 -6.40 -6.56
N ARG A 90 7.01 -6.06 -7.28
CA ARG A 90 6.41 -6.95 -8.29
C ARG A 90 7.37 -7.24 -9.44
N THR A 91 8.05 -6.22 -9.95
CA THR A 91 9.01 -6.38 -11.05
C THR A 91 10.18 -7.27 -10.64
N GLN A 92 10.68 -7.14 -9.40
CA GLN A 92 11.71 -8.03 -8.87
C GLN A 92 11.22 -9.47 -8.74
N HIS A 93 9.98 -9.67 -8.30
CA HIS A 93 9.36 -10.99 -8.19
C HIS A 93 9.08 -11.65 -9.54
N ASP A 94 8.59 -10.89 -10.51
CA ASP A 94 8.33 -11.37 -11.87
C ASP A 94 9.65 -11.67 -12.59
N ARG A 95 10.71 -10.88 -12.36
CA ARG A 95 12.07 -11.15 -12.88
C ARG A 95 12.62 -12.48 -12.38
N ALA A 96 12.47 -12.80 -11.10
CA ALA A 96 12.93 -14.08 -10.57
C ALA A 96 12.25 -15.27 -11.27
N ALA A 97 10.93 -15.17 -11.54
CA ALA A 97 10.19 -16.22 -12.25
C ALA A 97 10.61 -16.33 -13.73
N VAL A 98 10.88 -15.20 -14.39
CA VAL A 98 11.37 -15.17 -15.78
C VAL A 98 12.78 -15.72 -15.89
N GLU A 99 13.69 -15.36 -14.98
CA GLU A 99 15.07 -15.87 -14.94
C GLU A 99 15.12 -17.38 -14.72
N GLU A 100 14.24 -17.93 -13.88
CA GLU A 100 14.12 -19.38 -13.68
C GLU A 100 13.63 -20.09 -14.94
N ALA A 101 12.68 -19.50 -15.67
CA ALA A 101 12.18 -20.03 -16.94
C ALA A 101 13.27 -20.02 -18.02
N GLU A 102 13.96 -18.89 -18.19
CA GLU A 102 15.09 -18.76 -19.13
C GLU A 102 16.22 -19.74 -18.78
N ARG A 103 16.54 -19.91 -17.51
CA ARG A 103 17.54 -20.88 -17.05
C ARG A 103 17.16 -22.30 -17.44
N GLN A 104 15.89 -22.68 -17.33
CA GLN A 104 15.41 -24.00 -17.73
C GLN A 104 15.51 -24.19 -19.25
N GLU A 105 15.19 -23.18 -20.05
CA GLU A 105 15.33 -23.22 -21.51
C GLU A 105 16.79 -23.37 -21.94
N LEU A 106 17.70 -22.63 -21.31
CA LEU A 106 19.14 -22.73 -21.57
C LEU A 106 19.68 -24.12 -21.19
N LEU A 107 19.27 -24.67 -20.05
CA LEU A 107 19.62 -26.03 -19.64
C LEU A 107 19.04 -27.09 -20.60
N GLY A 108 17.84 -26.85 -21.14
CA GLY A 108 17.22 -27.68 -22.17
C GLY A 108 18.01 -27.66 -23.49
N ARG A 109 18.51 -26.50 -23.90
CA ARG A 109 19.33 -26.33 -25.11
C ARG A 109 20.75 -26.91 -24.95
N VAL A 110 21.36 -26.77 -23.78
CA VAL A 110 22.70 -27.36 -23.51
C VAL A 110 22.67 -28.89 -23.55
N ARG A 111 21.57 -29.53 -23.14
CA ARG A 111 21.42 -30.99 -23.25
C ARG A 111 21.32 -31.49 -24.70
N SER A 112 20.95 -30.64 -25.66
CA SER A 112 20.80 -31.03 -27.08
C SER A 112 22.00 -30.68 -27.96
N SER A 113 22.90 -29.79 -27.53
CA SER A 113 24.12 -29.45 -28.28
C SER A 113 25.39 -29.85 -27.53
N LEU A 114 25.92 -31.04 -27.81
CA LEU A 114 27.30 -31.40 -27.48
C LEU A 114 28.11 -31.51 -28.77
N PRO A 115 29.10 -30.62 -29.01
CA PRO A 115 30.24 -30.98 -29.84
C PRO A 115 31.59 -30.63 -29.19
N THR A 116 32.48 -31.63 -29.23
CA THR A 116 33.89 -31.57 -28.85
C THR A 116 34.72 -30.80 -29.89
N SER A 117 35.16 -29.56 -29.63
CA SER A 117 36.34 -28.99 -30.30
C SER A 117 37.03 -27.88 -29.51
N VAL A 118 38.37 -27.95 -29.40
CA VAL A 118 39.22 -27.06 -28.60
C VAL A 118 39.44 -25.69 -29.26
N ILE A 119 39.24 -25.56 -30.59
CA ILE A 119 39.31 -24.28 -31.31
C ILE A 119 38.04 -23.45 -31.11
N GLY A 120 36.87 -24.09 -30.99
CA GLY A 120 35.64 -23.43 -30.56
C GLY A 120 35.80 -22.79 -29.18
N ALA A 121 36.47 -23.49 -28.25
CA ALA A 121 36.62 -23.04 -26.86
C ALA A 121 37.27 -21.65 -26.70
N TYR A 122 38.28 -21.30 -27.52
CA TYR A 122 38.95 -20.00 -27.43
C TYR A 122 38.13 -18.84 -28.03
N ASP A 123 37.41 -19.09 -29.12
CA ASP A 123 36.49 -18.11 -29.73
C ASP A 123 35.24 -17.92 -28.85
N GLU A 124 34.80 -18.99 -28.19
CA GLU A 124 33.78 -18.99 -27.15
C GLU A 124 34.23 -18.18 -25.92
N GLU A 125 35.51 -18.28 -25.52
CA GLU A 125 36.10 -17.54 -24.41
C GLU A 125 36.18 -16.03 -24.70
N GLY A 126 36.60 -15.63 -25.90
CA GLY A 126 36.58 -14.22 -26.31
C GLY A 126 35.17 -13.61 -26.33
N ARG A 127 34.19 -14.36 -26.86
CA ARG A 127 32.78 -13.97 -26.82
C ARG A 127 32.19 -13.98 -25.40
N SER A 128 32.65 -14.88 -24.55
CA SER A 128 32.29 -14.96 -23.13
C SER A 128 32.78 -13.73 -22.39
N LEU A 129 34.04 -13.34 -22.56
CA LEU A 129 34.61 -12.14 -21.94
C LEU A 129 33.89 -10.86 -22.38
N SER A 130 33.62 -10.72 -23.69
CA SER A 130 32.87 -9.56 -24.18
C SER A 130 31.43 -9.53 -23.67
N ARG A 131 30.76 -10.69 -23.55
CA ARG A 131 29.44 -10.78 -22.89
C ARG A 131 29.52 -10.41 -21.41
N SER A 132 30.52 -10.94 -20.69
CA SER A 132 30.72 -10.64 -19.27
C SER A 132 30.96 -9.15 -19.05
N ASN A 133 31.75 -8.50 -19.89
CA ASN A 133 31.97 -7.05 -19.81
C ASN A 133 30.68 -6.26 -20.03
N ASN A 134 29.87 -6.64 -21.03
CA ASN A 134 28.57 -6.00 -21.27
C ASN A 134 27.57 -6.27 -20.14
N VAL A 135 27.56 -7.47 -19.56
CA VAL A 135 26.73 -7.82 -18.40
C VAL A 135 27.16 -7.01 -17.19
N VAL A 136 28.46 -6.91 -16.90
CA VAL A 136 28.99 -6.09 -15.80
C VAL A 136 28.65 -4.62 -16.00
N ALA A 137 28.74 -4.09 -17.22
CA ALA A 137 28.34 -2.72 -17.52
C ALA A 137 26.84 -2.50 -17.25
N ASN A 138 25.97 -3.41 -17.70
CA ASN A 138 24.53 -3.35 -17.43
C ASN A 138 24.21 -3.49 -15.94
N LEU A 139 24.93 -4.33 -15.20
CA LEU A 139 24.77 -4.48 -13.75
C LEU A 139 25.22 -3.22 -13.01
N LEU A 140 26.30 -2.57 -13.45
CA LEU A 140 26.79 -1.34 -12.85
C LEU A 140 25.80 -0.18 -13.07
N ASP A 141 25.22 -0.11 -14.26
CA ASP A 141 24.20 0.88 -14.62
C ASP A 141 22.93 0.67 -13.79
N GLY A 142 22.46 -0.58 -13.67
CA GLY A 142 21.33 -0.95 -12.81
C GLY A 142 21.62 -0.76 -11.31
N ALA A 143 22.87 -0.92 -10.87
CA ALA A 143 23.28 -0.65 -9.49
C ALA A 143 23.24 0.85 -9.16
N GLY A 144 23.58 1.72 -10.11
CA GLY A 144 23.45 3.16 -9.95
C GLY A 144 22.00 3.59 -9.77
N GLU A 145 21.10 3.05 -10.59
CA GLU A 145 19.65 3.31 -10.51
C GLU A 145 19.05 2.78 -9.20
N ALA A 146 19.41 1.55 -8.79
CA ALA A 146 18.98 0.98 -7.51
C ALA A 146 19.48 1.78 -6.31
N MET A 147 20.72 2.29 -6.33
CA MET A 147 21.24 3.14 -5.26
C MET A 147 20.55 4.51 -5.19
N ALA A 148 20.23 5.11 -6.35
CA ALA A 148 19.46 6.33 -6.40
C ALA A 148 18.06 6.13 -5.80
N GLU A 149 17.40 5.01 -6.12
CA GLU A 149 16.11 4.64 -5.54
C GLU A 149 16.20 4.46 -4.02
N LEU A 150 17.23 3.78 -3.50
CA LEU A 150 17.44 3.61 -2.06
C LEU A 150 17.72 4.93 -1.32
N MET A 151 18.40 5.88 -1.98
CA MET A 151 18.60 7.24 -1.44
C MET A 151 17.26 7.98 -1.32
N ASP A 152 16.43 7.92 -2.34
CA ASP A 152 15.11 8.56 -2.39
C ASP A 152 14.16 7.93 -1.35
N GLN A 153 14.18 6.61 -1.23
CA GLN A 153 13.46 5.86 -0.18
C GLN A 153 13.92 6.26 1.23
N ARG A 154 15.22 6.45 1.46
CA ARG A 154 15.75 6.88 2.76
C ARG A 154 15.32 8.29 3.13
N GLU A 155 15.29 9.20 2.17
CA GLU A 155 14.83 10.58 2.39
C GLU A 155 13.34 10.61 2.73
N MET A 156 12.54 9.81 2.02
CA MET A 156 11.12 9.67 2.31
C MET A 156 10.84 8.99 3.65
N LEU A 157 11.57 7.94 4.02
CA LEU A 157 11.42 7.26 5.31
C LEU A 157 11.77 8.19 6.48
N LYS A 158 12.80 9.03 6.34
CA LYS A 158 13.12 10.07 7.33
C LYS A 158 11.99 11.10 7.47
N GLY A 159 11.41 11.54 6.35
CA GLY A 159 10.26 12.43 6.36
C GLY A 159 9.03 11.80 7.02
N THR A 160 8.77 10.53 6.72
CA THR A 160 7.64 9.77 7.25
C THR A 160 7.79 9.46 8.73
N GLN A 161 8.98 9.08 9.21
CA GLN A 161 9.24 8.87 10.65
C GLN A 161 8.99 10.15 11.45
N ARG A 162 9.41 11.31 10.93
CA ARG A 162 9.18 12.61 11.56
C ARG A 162 7.69 12.92 11.62
N LYS A 163 6.95 12.67 10.54
CA LYS A 163 5.49 12.83 10.47
C LYS A 163 4.73 11.85 11.36
N VAL A 164 5.23 10.63 11.57
CA VAL A 164 4.66 9.65 12.53
C VAL A 164 4.88 10.13 13.96
N LEU A 165 6.05 10.71 14.26
CA LEU A 165 6.29 11.33 15.57
C LEU A 165 5.35 12.53 15.81
N ASP A 166 5.19 13.40 14.80
CA ASP A 166 4.27 14.54 14.81
C ASP A 166 2.81 14.09 14.90
N MET A 167 2.48 12.93 14.33
CA MET A 167 1.20 12.27 14.52
C MET A 167 1.07 11.65 15.91
N LEU A 168 2.11 11.11 16.54
CA LEU A 168 2.00 10.61 17.92
C LEU A 168 1.73 11.76 18.90
N THR A 169 2.29 12.94 18.66
CA THR A 169 1.97 14.15 19.40
C THR A 169 0.59 14.73 19.05
N THR A 170 0.16 14.66 17.79
CA THR A 170 -1.17 15.18 17.35
C THR A 170 -2.33 14.20 17.67
N LEU A 171 -2.11 12.89 17.55
CA LEU A 171 -3.02 11.79 17.87
C LEU A 171 -2.99 11.43 19.36
N GLY A 172 -1.91 11.79 20.08
CA GLY A 172 -1.86 11.76 21.54
C GLY A 172 -2.92 12.65 22.21
N VAL A 173 -3.56 13.54 21.45
CA VAL A 173 -4.62 14.42 21.94
C VAL A 173 -6.01 14.20 21.30
N SER A 174 -6.14 13.62 20.09
CA SER A 174 -7.49 13.38 19.52
C SER A 174 -8.07 11.99 19.80
N LYS A 175 -8.18 11.64 21.09
CA LYS A 175 -9.07 10.57 21.58
C LYS A 175 -10.56 10.80 21.23
N SER A 176 -10.93 11.99 20.75
CA SER A 176 -12.32 12.39 20.49
C SER A 176 -12.82 11.98 19.10
N THR A 177 -11.97 11.97 18.07
CA THR A 177 -12.40 11.66 16.69
C THR A 177 -12.31 10.18 16.31
N ILE A 178 -11.42 9.39 16.94
CA ILE A 178 -11.38 7.93 16.73
C ILE A 178 -12.64 7.23 17.28
N ARG A 179 -13.29 7.85 18.28
CA ARG A 179 -14.53 7.35 18.88
C ARG A 179 -15.74 7.46 17.94
N ILE A 180 -15.70 8.33 16.93
CA ILE A 180 -16.83 8.52 16.00
C ILE A 180 -16.94 7.35 15.02
N ILE A 181 -15.82 6.67 14.71
CA ILE A 181 -15.80 5.49 13.85
C ILE A 181 -16.14 4.23 14.67
N GLU A 182 -15.66 4.13 15.92
CA GLU A 182 -15.92 2.99 16.81
C GLU A 182 -17.34 2.97 17.39
N ARG A 183 -17.98 4.15 17.55
CA ARG A 183 -19.34 4.27 18.09
C ARG A 183 -20.39 3.54 17.24
N ARG A 184 -20.16 3.33 15.93
CA ARG A 184 -21.13 2.61 15.09
C ARG A 184 -21.27 1.14 15.49
N ASN A 185 -20.18 0.45 15.83
CA ASN A 185 -20.24 -0.95 16.27
C ASN A 185 -20.73 -1.09 17.72
N VAL A 186 -20.43 -0.12 18.60
CA VAL A 186 -20.92 -0.14 19.99
C VAL A 186 -22.42 0.17 20.06
N VAL A 187 -22.92 1.10 19.24
CA VAL A 187 -24.35 1.40 19.17
C VAL A 187 -25.13 0.23 18.58
N ASP A 188 -24.61 -0.42 17.54
CA ASP A 188 -25.25 -1.61 16.96
C ASP A 188 -25.34 -2.75 17.98
N ASN A 189 -24.25 -3.03 18.70
CA ASN A 189 -24.26 -3.98 19.81
C ASN A 189 -25.25 -3.59 20.92
N ALA A 190 -25.27 -2.32 21.34
CA ALA A 190 -26.17 -1.86 22.39
C ALA A 190 -27.66 -1.97 21.99
N ILE A 191 -28.00 -1.75 20.73
CA ILE A 191 -29.35 -1.91 20.20
C ILE A 191 -29.76 -3.38 20.20
N VAL A 192 -28.87 -4.30 19.80
CA VAL A 192 -29.12 -5.74 19.82
C VAL A 192 -29.37 -6.26 21.24
N TRP A 193 -28.48 -5.92 22.18
CA TRP A 193 -28.64 -6.33 23.59
C TRP A 193 -29.87 -5.70 24.26
N GLY A 194 -30.16 -4.43 23.95
CA GLY A 194 -31.36 -3.75 24.44
C GLY A 194 -32.66 -4.36 23.90
N GLY A 195 -32.71 -4.69 22.61
CA GLY A 195 -33.85 -5.37 21.98
C GLY A 195 -34.08 -6.77 22.56
N MET A 196 -33.02 -7.54 22.77
CA MET A 196 -33.11 -8.89 23.34
C MET A 196 -33.64 -8.87 24.78
N GLY A 197 -33.23 -7.90 25.60
CA GLY A 197 -33.75 -7.73 26.96
C GLY A 197 -35.21 -7.30 26.98
N PHE A 198 -35.60 -6.36 26.11
CA PHE A 198 -36.97 -5.85 26.03
C PHE A 198 -37.98 -6.94 25.65
N VAL A 199 -37.68 -7.74 24.61
CA VAL A 199 -38.55 -8.85 24.19
C VAL A 199 -38.67 -9.88 25.30
N THR A 200 -37.56 -10.23 25.96
CA THR A 200 -37.55 -11.20 27.08
C THR A 200 -38.40 -10.70 28.26
N LEU A 201 -38.30 -9.41 28.62
CA LEU A 201 -39.08 -8.81 29.69
C LEU A 201 -40.58 -8.80 29.37
N CYS A 202 -40.97 -8.45 28.14
CA CYS A 202 -42.36 -8.47 27.70
C CYS A 202 -42.97 -9.88 27.81
N LEU A 203 -42.25 -10.92 27.38
CA LEU A 203 -42.70 -12.31 27.52
C LEU A 203 -42.84 -12.73 29.00
N TYR A 204 -41.88 -12.34 29.84
CA TYR A 204 -41.95 -12.62 31.29
C TYR A 204 -43.17 -11.97 31.95
N LEU A 205 -43.44 -10.69 31.65
CA LEU A 205 -44.58 -9.97 32.20
C LEU A 205 -45.91 -10.58 31.72
N LEU A 206 -46.02 -10.98 30.45
CA LEU A 206 -47.20 -11.66 29.93
C LEU A 206 -47.41 -13.03 30.61
N TRP A 207 -46.34 -13.81 30.79
CA TRP A 207 -46.43 -15.09 31.49
C TRP A 207 -46.88 -14.93 32.95
N ARG A 208 -46.37 -13.91 33.65
CA ARG A 208 -46.79 -13.58 35.02
C ARG A 208 -48.21 -13.03 35.10
N TRP A 209 -48.74 -12.45 34.03
CA TRP A 209 -50.12 -11.96 34.01
C TRP A 209 -51.13 -13.06 33.69
N VAL A 210 -50.70 -14.07 32.92
CA VAL A 210 -51.52 -15.26 32.57
C VAL A 210 -51.51 -16.33 33.66
N ARG A 211 -50.48 -16.36 34.53
CA ARG A 211 -50.33 -17.30 35.65
C ARG A 211 -50.79 -16.69 36.96
#